data_AF-A0A7S7LZP9-F1
#
_entry.id   AF-A0A7S7LZP9-F1
#
_cell.length_a   1.000
_cell.length_b   1.000
_cell.length_c   1.000
_cell.angle_alpha   90.00
_cell.angle_beta   90.00
_cell.angle_gamma   90.00
#
_symmetry.space_group_name_H-M   'P 1'
#
loop_
_entity.id
_entity.type
_entity.pdbx_description
1 polymer ?
#
loop_
_entity_poly.entity_id
_entity_poly.type
_entity_poly.pdbx_seq_one_letter_code
_entity_poly.pdbx_strand_id
1 'polypeptide(L)' 'MLQLNQTLEGVTGSGKTYTMAKVIENVKMPTIIMIHNKTLAAQLCSKFHSFFLNTLAYFFLCIKK' A
#
# COMPACT_ATOMS: atom_id res chain seq x y z
N MET A 1 9.39 24.51 6.41
CA MET A 1 8.79 23.41 7.19
C MET A 1 8.10 22.45 6.23
N LEU A 2 8.86 21.60 5.55
CA LEU A 2 8.31 20.52 4.73
C LEU A 2 8.82 19.22 5.34
N GLN A 3 7.91 18.42 5.89
CA GLN A 3 8.27 17.14 6.48
C GLN A 3 8.24 16.08 5.37
N LEU A 4 9.42 15.62 4.95
CA LEU A 4 9.58 14.66 3.86
C LEU A 4 9.11 13.24 4.24
N ASN A 5 9.10 12.92 5.54
CA ASN A 5 8.72 11.60 6.05
C ASN A 5 7.50 11.69 6.97
N GLN A 6 6.52 10.82 6.71
CA GLN A 6 5.32 10.66 7.53
C GLN A 6 5.22 9.22 8.01
N THR A 7 4.69 9.04 9.22
CA THR A 7 4.51 7.72 9.85
C THR A 7 3.04 7.56 10.25
N LEU A 8 2.43 6.45 9.85
CA LEU A 8 1.09 6.06 10.30
C LEU A 8 1.23 5.06 11.45
N GLU A 9 1.14 5.55 12.68
CA GLU A 9 1.06 4.73 13.88
C GLU A 9 -0.36 4.16 14.03
N GLY A 10 -0.48 2.84 14.15
CA GLY A 10 -1.79 2.20 14.31
C GLY A 10 -1.69 0.76 14.79
N VAL A 11 -2.65 0.35 15.62
CA VAL A 11 -2.72 -1.01 16.17
C VAL A 11 -3.17 -2.04 15.12
N THR A 12 -2.96 -3.34 15.37
CA THR A 12 -3.44 -4.40 14.48
C THR A 12 -4.97 -4.37 14.38
N GLY A 13 -5.52 -4.56 13.18
CA GLY A 13 -6.97 -4.47 12.95
C GLY A 13 -7.52 -3.06 12.77
N SER A 14 -6.72 -2.00 12.94
CA SER A 14 -7.19 -0.60 12.82
C SER A 14 -7.46 -0.12 11.38
N GLY A 15 -7.45 -1.01 10.39
CA GLY A 15 -7.73 -0.64 9.00
C GLY A 15 -6.63 0.15 8.28
N LYS A 16 -5.36 0.01 8.68
CA LYS A 16 -4.22 0.74 8.05
C LYS A 16 -4.18 0.67 6.52
N THR A 17 -4.53 -0.49 5.94
CA THR A 17 -4.62 -0.65 4.48
C THR A 17 -5.66 0.26 3.85
N TYR A 18 -6.84 0.38 4.47
CA TYR A 18 -7.91 1.24 3.99
C TYR A 18 -7.52 2.72 4.11
N THR A 19 -6.90 3.10 5.23
CA THR A 19 -6.36 4.45 5.41
C THR A 19 -5.36 4.80 4.31
N MET A 20 -4.40 3.91 4.03
CA MET A 20 -3.43 4.12 2.94
C MET A 20 -4.09 4.17 1.57
N ALA A 21 -5.12 3.36 1.30
CA ALA A 21 -5.89 3.46 0.06
C ALA A 21 -6.52 4.85 -0.09
N LYS A 22 -7.15 5.40 0.96
CA LYS A 22 -7.70 6.76 0.92
C LYS A 22 -6.64 7.84 0.70
N VAL A 23 -5.46 7.68 1.28
CA VAL A 23 -4.34 8.61 1.03
C VAL A 23 -3.92 8.58 -0.44
N ILE A 24 -3.74 7.38 -1.01
CA ILE A 24 -3.37 7.20 -2.42
C ILE A 24 -4.45 7.79 -3.35
N GLU A 25 -5.73 7.57 -3.03
CA GLU A 25 -6.87 8.13 -3.77
C GLU A 25 -6.88 9.67 -3.76
N ASN A 26 -6.57 10.29 -2.62
CA ASN A 26 -6.54 11.74 -2.47
C ASN A 26 -5.35 12.37 -3.20
N VAL A 27 -4.18 11.72 -3.10
CA VAL A 27 -2.92 12.23 -3.66
C VAL A 27 -2.84 12.01 -5.18
N LYS A 28 -3.51 10.97 -5.71
CA LYS A 28 -3.57 10.63 -7.14
C LYS A 28 -2.20 10.53 -7.84
N MET A 29 -1.19 10.08 -7.10
CA MET A 29 0.16 9.85 -7.62
C MET A 29 0.46 8.35 -7.75
N PRO A 30 1.29 7.95 -8.73
CA PRO A 30 1.78 6.58 -8.79
C PRO A 30 2.53 6.26 -7.49
N THR A 31 2.08 5.22 -6.80
CA THR A 31 2.57 4.87 -5.45
C THR A 31 3.22 3.48 -5.47
N ILE A 32 4.38 3.36 -4.83
CA ILE A 32 5.06 2.07 -4.63
C ILE A 32 4.83 1.61 -3.18
N ILE A 33 4.28 0.41 -3.02
CA ILE A 33 4.06 -0.22 -1.71
C ILE A 33 5.13 -1.31 -1.51
N MET A 34 6.06 -1.08 -0.59
CA MET A 34 7.16 -2.02 -0.30
C MET A 34 6.81 -2.90 0.91
N ILE A 35 6.94 -4.22 0.76
CA ILE A 35 6.56 -5.21 1.78
C ILE A 35 7.66 -6.28 1.85
N HIS A 36 8.02 -6.70 3.07
CA HIS A 36 9.08 -7.66 3.33
C HIS A 36 8.64 -9.14 3.23
N ASN A 37 7.34 -9.40 3.10
CA ASN A 37 6.75 -10.74 3.10
C ASN A 37 5.86 -10.97 1.87
N LYS A 38 6.14 -12.05 1.13
CA LYS A 38 5.45 -12.41 -0.11
C LYS A 38 3.95 -12.71 0.09
N THR A 39 3.58 -13.39 1.16
CA THR A 39 2.18 -13.74 1.47
C THR A 39 1.38 -12.48 1.79
N LEU A 40 1.93 -11.60 2.64
CA LEU A 40 1.28 -10.33 2.98
C LEU A 40 1.12 -9.43 1.75
N ALA A 41 2.10 -9.49 0.84
CA ALA A 41 2.06 -8.75 -0.40
C ALA A 41 0.94 -9.20 -1.34
N ALA A 42 0.74 -10.52 -1.50
CA ALA A 42 -0.40 -11.06 -2.25
C ALA A 42 -1.74 -10.64 -1.62
N GLN A 43 -1.86 -10.68 -0.29
CA GLN A 43 -3.07 -10.26 0.43
C GLN A 43 -3.38 -8.77 0.22
N LEU A 44 -2.36 -7.91 0.30
CA LEU A 44 -2.51 -6.48 0.08
C LEU A 44 -2.87 -6.17 -1.37
N CYS A 45 -2.26 -6.86 -2.32
CA CYS A 45 -2.60 -6.73 -3.74
C CYS A 45 -4.10 -6.99 -3.99
N SER A 46 -4.63 -8.09 -3.47
CA SER A 46 -6.07 -8.40 -3.59
C SER A 46 -6.95 -7.31 -2.96
N LYS A 47 -6.60 -6.80 -1.77
CA LYS A 47 -7.34 -5.70 -1.12
C LYS A 47 -7.30 -4.42 -1.94
N PHE A 48 -6.14 -4.04 -2.44
CA PHE A 48 -5.98 -2.83 -3.25
C PHE A 48 -6.66 -2.95 -4.61
N HIS A 49 -6.66 -4.13 -5.23
CA HIS A 49 -7.43 -4.39 -6.44
C HIS A 49 -8.94 -4.20 -6.19
N SER A 50 -9.46 -4.67 -5.05
CA SER A 50 -10.85 -4.42 -4.66
C SER A 50 -11.15 -2.93 -4.38
N PHE A 51 -10.17 -2.17 -3.89
CA PHE A 51 -10.31 -0.72 -3.70
C PHE A 51 -10.18 0.09 -4.99
N PHE A 52 -9.44 -0.42 -5.98
CA PHE A 52 -9.03 0.31 -7.17
C PHE A 52 -9.28 -0.53 -8.44
N LEU A 53 -10.52 -0.55 -8.91
CA LEU A 53 -10.95 -1.40 -10.04
C LEU A 53 -10.24 -1.11 -11.38
N ASN A 54 -9.71 0.11 -11.58
CA ASN A 54 -9.17 0.56 -12.86
C ASN A 54 -7.66 0.87 -12.82
N THR A 55 -6.95 0.59 -11.71
CA THR A 55 -5.56 1.02 -11.54
C THR A 55 -4.61 -0.15 -11.74
N LEU A 56 -3.59 0.02 -12.59
CA LEU A 56 -2.57 -1.00 -12.85
C LEU A 56 -1.69 -1.19 -11.59
N ALA A 57 -2.00 -2.21 -10.80
CA ALA A 57 -1.15 -2.65 -9.69
C ALA A 57 -0.02 -3.52 -10.25
N TYR A 58 1.15 -2.94 -10.48
CA TYR A 58 2.35 -3.71 -10.80
C TYR A 58 3.01 -4.22 -9.54
N PHE A 59 3.19 -5.54 -9.45
CA PHE A 59 3.87 -6.18 -8.33
C PHE A 59 5.33 -6.47 -8.68
N PHE A 60 6.26 -5.89 -7.94
CA PHE A 60 7.68 -6.23 -8.02
C PHE A 60 8.05 -7.11 -6.83
N LEU A 61 8.18 -8.42 -7.06
CA LEU A 61 8.69 -9.36 -6.06
C LEU A 61 10.21 -9.44 -6.17
N CYS A 62 10.93 -8.66 -5.35
CA CYS A 62 12.36 -8.91 -5.15
C CYS A 62 12.53 -10.15 -4.27
N ILE A 63 12.71 -11.32 -4.90
CA ILE A 63 13.23 -12.51 -4.22
C ILE A 63 14.70 -12.21 -3.94
N LYS A 64 15.05 -11.95 -2.67
CA LYS A 64 16.45 -12.17 -2.26
C LYS A 64 16.68 -13.68 -2.36
N LYS A 65 17.54 -14.03 -3.33
CA LYS A 65 18.14 -15.36 -3.45
C LYS A 65 18.95 -15.66 -2.20
#